data_AF-A0A3D4JGI9-F1
#
_entry.id   AF-A0A3D4JGI9-F1
#
_cell.length_a   1.000
_cell.length_b   1.000
_cell.length_c   1.000
_cell.angle_alpha   90.00
_cell.angle_beta   90.00
_cell.angle_gamma   90.00
#
_symmetry.space_group_name_H-M   'P 1'
#
loop_
_entity.id
_entity.type
_entity.pdbx_description
1 polymer ?
#
loop_
_entity_poly.entity_id
_entity_poly.type
_entity_poly.pdbx_seq_one_letter_code
_entity_poly.pdbx_strand_id
1 'polypeptide(L)'
;MQITPFQKRPSLEVKLQNANGEEVASTNILETLGFKLEFTMHIRGEIQNPYTLIAKLYYLEGPSAEPYTITFDVHPSSEPDVENFPE
;
A
#
# COMPACT_ATOMS: atom_id res chain seq x y z
N MET A 1 0.00 -0.10 -9.25
CA MET A 1 0.01 1.38 -9.36
C MET A 1 0.95 1.78 -10.49
N GLN A 2 0.58 2.78 -11.31
CA GLN A 2 1.46 3.34 -12.34
C GLN A 2 1.71 4.81 -12.05
N ILE A 3 2.97 5.21 -12.08
CA ILE A 3 3.49 6.52 -11.74
C ILE A 3 4.06 7.15 -13.03
N THR A 4 4.12 8.48 -13.14
CA THR A 4 4.73 9.17 -14.30
C THR A 4 6.27 9.14 -14.23
N PRO A 5 7.01 9.09 -15.36
CA PRO A 5 8.47 9.13 -15.35
C PRO A 5 9.04 10.45 -14.80
N PHE A 6 10.14 10.40 -14.04
CA PHE A 6 10.68 11.56 -13.31
C PHE A 6 12.11 11.95 -13.72
N GLN A 7 12.42 13.26 -13.67
CA GLN A 7 13.79 13.77 -13.83
C GLN A 7 14.62 13.66 -12.53
N LYS A 8 13.96 13.69 -11.36
CA LYS A 8 14.53 13.46 -10.03
C LYS A 8 13.85 12.25 -9.40
N ARG A 9 14.51 11.53 -8.48
CA ARG A 9 13.90 10.37 -7.82
C ARG A 9 12.95 10.84 -6.71
N PRO A 10 11.64 10.54 -6.76
CA PRO A 10 10.75 10.83 -5.66
C PRO A 10 10.82 9.74 -4.59
N SER A 11 10.18 10.00 -3.47
CA SER A 11 9.88 9.03 -2.42
C SER A 11 8.37 8.81 -2.35
N LEU A 12 7.97 7.63 -1.89
CA LEU A 12 6.58 7.23 -1.72
C LEU A 12 6.34 6.82 -0.28
N GLU A 13 5.39 7.45 0.38
CA GLU A 13 4.82 7.00 1.66
C GLU A 13 3.46 6.37 1.38
N VAL A 14 3.22 5.18 1.92
CA VAL A 14 1.92 4.51 1.84
C VAL A 14 1.47 4.14 3.25
N LYS A 15 0.26 4.54 3.60
CA LYS A 15 -0.39 4.23 4.87
C LYS A 15 -1.67 3.47 4.61
N LEU A 16 -1.96 2.52 5.49
CA LEU A 16 -3.22 1.78 5.50
C LEU A 16 -3.91 2.03 6.84
N GLN A 17 -5.13 2.52 6.78
CA GLN A 17 -5.96 2.79 7.95
C GLN A 17 -7.15 1.83 7.98
N ASN A 18 -7.58 1.42 9.17
CA ASN A 18 -8.82 0.66 9.36
C ASN A 18 -10.06 1.58 9.38
N ALA A 19 -11.23 0.98 9.62
CA ALA A 19 -12.52 1.69 9.71
C ALA A 19 -12.57 2.79 10.77
N ASN A 20 -11.78 2.65 11.84
CA ASN A 20 -11.68 3.62 12.93
C ASN A 20 -10.68 4.75 12.63
N GLY A 21 -10.02 4.71 11.46
CA GLY A 21 -8.99 5.67 11.06
C GLY A 21 -7.60 5.38 11.65
N GLU A 22 -7.42 4.24 12.31
CA GLU A 22 -6.16 3.86 12.93
C GLU A 22 -5.19 3.31 11.88
N GLU A 23 -3.93 3.76 11.89
CA GLU A 23 -2.90 3.20 11.00
C GLU A 23 -2.56 1.77 11.43
N VAL A 24 -2.85 0.80 10.55
CA VAL A 24 -2.59 -0.63 10.79
C VAL A 24 -1.35 -1.15 10.08
N ALA A 25 -0.90 -0.44 9.04
CA ALA A 25 0.34 -0.75 8.32
C ALA A 25 0.83 0.49 7.56
N SER A 26 2.15 0.58 7.36
CA SER A 26 2.75 1.60 6.51
C SER A 26 3.98 1.06 5.78
N THR A 27 4.34 1.72 4.68
CA THR A 27 5.49 1.39 3.85
C THR A 27 6.09 2.68 3.30
N ASN A 28 7.40 2.83 3.44
CA ASN A 28 8.17 3.96 2.92
C ASN A 28 9.17 3.48 1.88
N ILE A 29 9.10 4.02 0.67
CA ILE A 29 10.00 3.69 -0.43
C ILE A 29 10.73 4.97 -0.82
N LEU A 30 12.00 5.05 -0.48
CA LEU A 30 12.82 6.23 -0.74
C LEU A 30 13.45 6.16 -2.13
N GLU A 31 13.55 7.32 -2.77
CA GLU A 31 14.27 7.51 -4.04
C GLU A 31 13.94 6.45 -5.11
N THR A 32 12.65 6.20 -5.34
CA THR A 32 12.14 5.14 -6.21
C THR A 32 12.75 5.24 -7.62
N LEU A 33 13.30 4.13 -8.12
CA LEU A 33 13.93 4.05 -9.46
C LEU A 33 12.95 3.80 -10.60
N GLY A 34 11.78 3.23 -10.29
CA GLY A 34 10.81 2.74 -11.26
C GLY A 34 9.47 3.46 -11.18
N PHE A 35 8.81 3.60 -12.34
CA PHE A 35 7.48 4.21 -12.46
C PHE A 35 6.34 3.20 -12.19
N LYS A 36 6.65 1.91 -12.04
CA LYS A 36 5.71 0.87 -11.63
C LYS A 36 6.26 0.22 -10.36
N LEU A 37 5.45 0.23 -9.30
CA LEU A 37 5.80 -0.36 -8.01
C LEU A 37 4.76 -1.41 -7.64
N GLU A 38 5.25 -2.49 -7.07
CA GLU A 38 4.48 -3.58 -6.50
C GLU A 38 5.07 -3.90 -5.13
N PHE A 39 4.22 -3.94 -4.12
CA PHE A 39 4.58 -4.21 -2.74
C PHE A 39 3.40 -4.87 -2.03
N THR A 40 3.71 -5.65 -1.00
CA THR A 40 2.73 -6.37 -0.20
C THR A 40 2.71 -5.79 1.21
N MET A 41 1.55 -5.35 1.67
CA MET A 41 1.35 -4.88 3.05
C MET A 41 0.64 -5.98 3.85
N HIS A 42 1.19 -6.33 5.01
CA HIS A 42 0.58 -7.31 5.91
C HIS A 42 -0.25 -6.57 6.95
N ILE A 43 -1.54 -6.90 7.04
CA ILE A 43 -2.44 -6.43 8.10
C ILE A 43 -2.37 -7.44 9.25
N ARG A 44 -2.23 -6.95 10.48
CA ARG A 44 -2.19 -7.80 11.69
C ARG A 44 -3.46 -7.60 12.51
N GLY A 45 -3.94 -8.66 13.16
CA GLY A 45 -5.12 -8.62 14.02
C GLY A 45 -6.41 -8.95 13.27
N GLU A 46 -7.54 -8.57 13.85
CA GLU A 46 -8.88 -8.81 13.30
C GLU A 46 -9.17 -7.89 12.11
N ILE A 47 -9.99 -8.38 11.17
CA ILE A 47 -10.41 -7.62 9.99
C ILE A 47 -11.37 -6.49 10.43
N GLN A 48 -10.98 -5.24 10.20
CA GLN A 48 -11.75 -4.04 10.53
C GLN A 48 -12.04 -3.20 9.29
N ASN A 49 -13.00 -3.66 8.48
CA ASN A 49 -13.43 -3.00 7.24
C ASN A 49 -14.28 -1.74 7.48
N PRO A 50 -14.24 -0.75 6.56
CA PRO A 50 -13.39 -0.71 5.37
C PRO A 50 -11.96 -0.22 5.69
N TYR A 51 -10.99 -0.64 4.88
CA TYR A 51 -9.64 -0.10 4.95
C TYR A 51 -9.44 1.04 3.95
N THR A 52 -8.64 2.02 4.32
CA THR A 52 -8.26 3.15 3.47
C THR A 52 -6.75 3.17 3.26
N LEU A 53 -6.32 2.97 2.00
CA LEU A 53 -4.93 3.11 1.59
C LEU A 53 -4.69 4.52 1.06
N ILE A 54 -3.72 5.21 1.65
CA ILE A 54 -3.33 6.58 1.33
C ILE A 54 -1.89 6.56 0.85
N ALA A 55 -1.66 6.90 -0.41
CA ALA A 55 -0.34 6.94 -1.03
C ALA A 55 0.07 8.39 -1.32
N LYS A 56 1.19 8.82 -0.76
CA LYS A 56 1.74 10.17 -0.91
C LYS A 56 3.10 10.11 -1.59
N LEU A 57 3.16 10.69 -2.79
CA LEU A 57 4.38 10.84 -3.57
C LEU A 57 5.00 12.22 -3.34
N TYR A 58 6.28 12.29 -2.99
CA TYR A 58 6.94 13.56 -2.67
C TYR A 58 8.42 13.55 -3.05
N TYR A 59 9.01 14.73 -3.16
CA TYR A 59 10.47 14.90 -3.21
C TYR A 59 10.97 15.36 -1.83
N LEU A 60 12.12 14.85 -1.36
CA LEU A 60 12.70 15.23 -0.06
C LEU A 60 12.88 16.74 0.08
N GLU A 61 13.34 17.38 -0.99
CA GLU A 61 13.46 18.83 -1.12
C GLU A 61 12.66 19.30 -2.33
N GLY A 62 11.33 19.31 -2.20
CA GLY A 62 10.48 19.72 -3.31
C GLY A 62 8.99 19.54 -3.08
N PRO A 63 8.20 19.56 -4.17
CA PRO A 63 6.76 19.46 -4.08
C PRO A 63 6.33 18.06 -3.64
N SER A 64 5.18 18.01 -2.97
CA SER A 64 4.40 16.78 -2.77
C SER A 64 3.24 16.79 -3.75
N ALA A 65 2.92 15.63 -4.31
CA ALA A 65 1.64 15.44 -4.99
C ALA A 65 0.51 15.37 -3.96
N GLU A 66 -0.71 15.61 -4.42
CA GLU A 66 -1.92 15.29 -3.65
C GLU A 66 -1.95 13.78 -3.36
N PRO A 67 -2.33 13.36 -2.14
CA PRO A 67 -2.44 11.95 -1.82
C PRO A 67 -3.46 11.24 -2.72
N TYR A 68 -3.10 10.02 -3.12
CA TYR A 68 -4.01 9.13 -3.80
C TYR A 68 -4.62 8.15 -2.80
N THR A 69 -5.95 8.09 -2.75
CA THR A 69 -6.69 7.31 -1.75
C THR A 69 -7.55 6.25 -2.42
N ILE A 70 -7.50 5.03 -1.88
CA ILE A 70 -8.39 3.92 -2.25
C ILE A 70 -8.98 3.34 -0.97
N THR A 71 -10.29 3.07 -1.00
CA THR A 71 -11.00 2.36 0.08
C THR A 71 -11.43 0.99 -0.42
N PHE A 72 -11.23 -0.05 0.40
CA PHE A 72 -11.58 -1.43 0.04
C PHE A 72 -11.87 -2.26 1.30
N ASP A 73 -12.62 -3.35 1.10
CA ASP A 73 -12.86 -4.37 2.13
C ASP A 73 -11.90 -5.54 1.95
N VAL A 74 -11.43 -6.09 3.07
CA VAL A 74 -10.69 -7.34 3.12
C VAL A 74 -11.65 -8.44 3.55
N HIS A 75 -11.66 -9.54 2.81
CA HIS A 75 -12.41 -10.73 3.18
C HIS A 75 -11.40 -11.86 3.44
N PRO A 76 -11.63 -12.71 4.46
CA PRO A 76 -10.83 -13.92 4.62
C PRO A 76 -10.92 -14.76 3.35
N SER A 77 -9.82 -15.42 2.98
CA SER A 77 -9.81 -16.31 1.81
C SER A 77 -10.91 -17.36 1.97
N SER A 78 -11.78 -17.48 0.97
CA SER A 78 -12.82 -18.51 0.92
C SER A 78 -12.32 -19.84 0.37
N GLU A 79 -11.08 -19.89 -0.12
CA GLU A 79 -10.45 -21.13 -0.57
C GLU A 79 -9.84 -21.85 0.64
N PRO A 80 -10.21 -23.10 0.92
CA PRO A 80 -9.46 -23.91 1.87
C PRO A 80 -8.03 -24.06 1.37
N ASP A 81 -7.04 -23.98 2.27
CA ASP A 81 -5.65 -24.31 1.96
C ASP A 81 -5.61 -25.78 1.49
N VAL A 82 -5.71 -26.02 0.19
CA VAL A 82 -5.48 -27.35 -0.38
C VAL A 82 -3.97 -27.54 -0.37
N GLU A 83 -3.45 -28.06 0.74
CA GLU A 83 -2.11 -28.60 0.81
C GLU A 83 -1.99 -29.73 -0.24
N ASN A 84 -1.49 -29.39 -1.42
CA ASN A 84 -1.04 -30.36 -2.41
C ASN A 84 0.24 -31.03 -1.88
N PHE A 85 0.08 -32.01 -0.98
CA PHE A 85 1.12 -32.99 -0.74
C PHE A 85 1.04 -34.07 -1.82
N PRO A 86 2.01 -34.19 -2.74
CA PRO A 86 2.14 -35.40 -3.52
C PRO A 86 2.57 -36.55 -2.59
N GLU A 87 1.87 -37.69 -2.68
CA GLU A 87 2.28 -38.98 -2.08
C GLU A 87 3.59 -39.50 -2.68
#